data_AF-A0AAN9NG85-F1
#
_entry.id   AF-A0AAN9NG85-F1
#
_cell.length_a   1.000
_cell.length_b   1.000
_cell.length_c   1.000
_cell.angle_alpha   90.00
_cell.angle_beta   90.00
_cell.angle_gamma   90.00
#
_symmetry.space_group_name_H-M   'P 1'
#
loop_
_entity.id
_entity.type
_entity.pdbx_description
1 polymer ?
#
loop_
_entity_poly.entity_id
_entity_poly.type
_entity_poly.pdbx_seq_one_letter_code
_entity_poly.pdbx_strand_id
1 'polypeptide(L)'
;MVQPSNVTPLSSTPFSSSDDNTFDDAIDSSSHSKPSSSSSSKRTRGRPVGSKNKPKLTLVINQNNEHAEKPIFIQIPRNFDIIETLTQFARDYQTSITVQTASGSILNATLHDSGSEISTFIVHGPFTLVSLSGTCINNNSCSALLSSNIDVDCFFNISLCSNLGQSFIGVVGGKVIAGDDVVVTATTFKNS
;
A
#
# COMPACT_ATOMS: atom_id res chain seq x y z
N MET A 1 -40.89 -22.85 -36.52
CA MET A 1 -40.67 -21.43 -36.16
C MET A 1 -39.29 -21.37 -35.51
N VAL A 2 -38.17 -21.09 -36.21
CA VAL A 2 -37.73 -19.80 -36.80
C VAL A 2 -37.81 -18.69 -35.74
N GLN A 3 -36.76 -18.05 -35.22
CA GLN A 3 -35.31 -17.96 -35.46
C GLN A 3 -34.61 -17.46 -34.16
N PRO A 4 -33.29 -17.66 -33.96
CA PRO A 4 -32.46 -16.99 -32.95
C PRO A 4 -31.80 -15.71 -33.51
N SER A 5 -31.56 -14.69 -32.65
CA SER A 5 -30.94 -13.42 -33.06
C SER A 5 -29.46 -13.32 -32.68
N ASN A 6 -28.68 -12.82 -33.64
CA ASN A 6 -27.23 -12.89 -33.83
C ASN A 6 -26.30 -12.18 -32.83
N VAL A 7 -25.07 -12.70 -32.78
CA VAL A 7 -23.79 -12.05 -32.38
C VAL A 7 -23.12 -11.45 -33.62
N THR A 8 -22.33 -10.35 -33.51
CA THR A 8 -21.02 -10.07 -34.20
C THR A 8 -20.52 -8.62 -33.89
N PRO A 9 -19.18 -8.34 -33.84
CA PRO A 9 -18.56 -7.24 -33.08
C PRO A 9 -17.83 -6.13 -33.89
N LEU A 10 -17.25 -5.19 -33.14
CA LEU A 10 -16.06 -4.33 -33.35
C LEU A 10 -16.09 -3.19 -34.41
N SER A 11 -15.80 -1.95 -33.98
CA SER A 11 -15.02 -1.02 -34.79
C SER A 11 -14.14 -0.11 -33.92
N SER A 12 -12.85 -0.18 -34.19
CA SER A 12 -11.77 0.67 -33.69
C SER A 12 -11.62 1.90 -34.58
N THR A 13 -11.54 3.10 -34.01
CA THR A 13 -11.23 4.33 -34.75
C THR A 13 -9.71 4.57 -34.79
N PRO A 14 -9.13 4.94 -35.95
CA PRO A 14 -7.69 5.13 -36.10
C PRO A 14 -7.24 6.54 -35.73
N PHE A 15 -6.02 6.60 -35.17
CA PHE A 15 -5.18 7.79 -35.14
C PHE A 15 -4.76 8.19 -36.56
N SER A 16 -4.75 9.48 -36.89
CA SER A 16 -4.02 10.01 -38.04
C SER A 16 -3.48 11.40 -37.75
N SER A 17 -2.16 11.48 -37.77
CA SER A 17 -1.29 12.65 -37.80
C SER A 17 -1.21 13.24 -39.21
N SER A 18 -1.09 14.57 -39.34
CA SER A 18 -0.48 15.21 -40.51
C SER A 18 0.05 16.59 -40.11
N ASP A 19 1.37 16.74 -40.22
CA ASP A 19 2.09 18.01 -40.25
C ASP A 19 2.17 18.55 -41.70
N ASP A 20 2.52 19.83 -41.79
CA ASP A 20 3.35 20.47 -42.82
C ASP A 20 2.71 21.51 -43.78
N ASN A 21 2.92 22.77 -43.38
CA ASN A 21 3.39 23.95 -44.13
C ASN A 21 2.98 24.15 -45.59
N THR A 22 2.40 25.32 -45.90
CA THR A 22 2.72 26.08 -47.11
C THR A 22 2.55 27.59 -46.87
N PHE A 23 3.58 28.31 -47.29
CA PHE A 23 3.77 29.75 -47.29
C PHE A 23 2.84 30.45 -48.27
N ASP A 24 2.39 31.67 -47.97
CA ASP A 24 2.15 32.67 -49.00
C ASP A 24 2.41 34.09 -48.47
N ASP A 25 3.10 34.83 -49.32
CA ASP A 25 3.77 36.11 -49.12
C ASP A 25 2.91 37.22 -49.74
N ALA A 26 2.65 38.31 -49.02
CA ALA A 26 2.06 39.51 -49.62
C ALA A 26 2.46 40.79 -48.85
N ILE A 27 3.28 41.57 -49.53
CA ILE A 27 3.87 42.87 -49.22
C ILE A 27 2.81 43.98 -49.32
N ASP A 28 2.77 44.96 -48.39
CA ASP A 28 3.01 46.39 -48.72
C ASP A 28 3.15 47.36 -47.51
N SER A 29 4.22 48.15 -47.57
CA SER A 29 4.51 49.51 -47.09
C SER A 29 3.86 50.12 -45.83
N SER A 30 4.71 50.55 -44.89
CA SER A 30 5.03 51.99 -44.73
C SER A 30 6.10 52.26 -43.65
N SER A 31 6.81 53.37 -43.85
CA SER A 31 8.03 53.87 -43.21
C SER A 31 8.04 54.07 -41.69
N HIS A 32 9.17 53.82 -41.02
CA HIS A 32 9.95 54.85 -40.26
C HIS A 32 11.20 54.31 -39.52
N SER A 33 12.36 54.84 -39.91
CA SER A 33 13.54 55.29 -39.13
C SER A 33 14.16 54.50 -37.94
N LYS A 34 15.47 54.22 -38.15
CA LYS A 34 16.66 54.27 -37.26
C LYS A 34 17.09 53.02 -36.45
N PRO A 35 18.42 52.78 -36.35
CA PRO A 35 18.99 51.54 -35.84
C PRO A 35 19.31 51.63 -34.34
N SER A 36 19.02 50.57 -33.58
CA SER A 36 19.51 50.42 -32.21
C SER A 36 20.10 49.01 -32.00
N SER A 37 21.41 49.02 -31.73
CA SER A 37 22.14 48.08 -30.88
C SER A 37 21.75 46.60 -30.94
N SER A 38 22.53 45.84 -31.71
CA SER A 38 22.64 44.39 -31.62
C SER A 38 23.28 43.96 -30.30
N SER A 39 22.50 43.88 -29.22
CA SER A 39 22.86 43.06 -28.05
C SER A 39 22.37 41.64 -28.31
N SER A 40 23.30 40.77 -28.70
CA SER A 40 23.05 39.34 -28.93
C SER A 40 22.49 38.67 -27.66
N SER A 41 21.18 38.43 -27.65
CA SER A 41 20.44 37.70 -26.63
C SER A 41 20.91 36.23 -26.57
N LYS A 42 21.88 35.93 -25.71
CA LYS A 42 22.24 34.54 -25.38
C LYS A 42 21.05 33.89 -24.68
N ARG A 43 20.32 33.04 -25.41
CA ARG A 43 19.33 32.13 -24.84
C ARG A 43 20.01 31.26 -23.77
N THR A 44 19.65 31.45 -22.51
CA THR A 44 20.01 30.53 -21.42
C THR A 44 19.21 29.24 -21.59
N ARG A 45 19.72 28.35 -22.45
CA ARG A 45 19.23 26.98 -22.53
C ARG A 45 19.46 26.30 -21.17
N GLY A 46 18.40 25.66 -20.65
CA GLY A 46 18.53 24.48 -19.80
C GLY A 46 18.20 24.60 -18.31
N ARG A 47 17.96 25.79 -17.73
CA ARG A 47 17.46 25.95 -16.35
C ARG A 47 17.01 27.40 -16.12
N PRO A 48 15.91 27.67 -15.38
CA PRO A 48 15.55 29.02 -14.98
C PRO A 48 16.72 29.71 -14.28
N VAL A 49 16.95 30.99 -14.60
CA VAL A 49 17.92 31.84 -13.91
C VAL A 49 17.45 31.96 -12.45
N GLY A 50 18.07 31.19 -11.56
CA GLY A 50 17.58 31.00 -10.18
C GLY A 50 17.73 29.57 -9.65
N SER A 51 17.98 28.59 -10.51
CA SER A 51 18.35 27.22 -10.10
C SER A 51 19.81 27.12 -9.63
N LYS A 52 20.25 28.02 -8.73
CA LYS A 52 21.43 27.75 -7.92
C LYS A 52 21.01 26.74 -6.87
N ASN A 53 21.63 25.56 -6.96
CA ASN A 53 21.62 24.44 -6.02
C ASN A 53 20.78 24.75 -4.76
N LYS A 54 19.49 24.36 -4.73
CA LYS A 54 18.82 24.27 -3.43
C LYS A 54 19.73 23.36 -2.62
N PRO A 55 20.21 23.78 -1.43
CA PRO A 55 21.00 22.88 -0.59
C PRO A 55 20.21 21.58 -0.53
N LYS A 56 20.86 20.47 -0.89
CA LYS A 56 20.27 19.14 -0.79
C LYS A 56 19.58 19.12 0.57
N LEU A 57 18.25 18.95 0.61
CA LEU A 57 17.52 18.95 1.86
C LEU A 57 18.25 17.98 2.78
N THR A 58 18.93 18.52 3.78
CA THR A 58 19.64 17.71 4.76
C THR A 58 18.53 16.96 5.45
N LEU A 59 18.44 15.65 5.19
CA LEU A 59 17.54 14.78 5.91
C LEU A 59 18.02 14.78 7.37
N VAL A 60 17.57 15.76 8.15
CA VAL A 60 17.80 15.78 9.60
C VAL A 60 16.94 14.65 10.13
N ILE A 61 17.54 13.46 10.19
CA ILE A 61 17.05 12.38 11.03
C ILE A 61 17.23 12.93 12.44
N ASN A 62 16.17 13.51 13.00
CA ASN A 62 16.16 13.90 14.40
C ASN A 62 16.55 12.65 15.19
N GLN A 63 17.78 12.66 15.72
CA GLN A 63 18.27 11.61 16.59
C GLN A 63 17.34 11.56 17.79
N ASN A 64 16.75 10.38 18.00
CA ASN A 64 16.03 10.01 19.19
C ASN A 64 14.78 10.88 19.48
N ASN A 65 13.69 10.64 18.73
CA ASN A 65 12.38 10.84 19.35
C ASN A 65 12.32 9.85 20.51
N GLU A 66 12.30 10.32 21.75
CA GLU A 66 12.20 9.47 22.94
C GLU A 66 10.89 8.65 22.99
N HIS A 67 9.99 8.87 22.03
CA HIS A 67 8.78 8.11 21.78
C HIS A 67 8.82 7.25 20.50
N ALA A 68 9.98 7.06 19.86
CA ALA A 68 10.11 6.12 18.75
C ALA A 68 10.08 4.68 19.30
N GLU A 69 8.93 4.04 19.22
CA GLU A 69 8.78 2.65 19.61
C GLU A 69 9.67 1.75 18.75
N LYS A 70 10.51 0.96 19.41
CA LYS A 70 11.44 0.06 18.73
C LYS A 70 10.66 -1.10 18.11
N PRO A 71 10.94 -1.47 16.85
CA PRO A 71 10.36 -2.66 16.27
C PRO A 71 10.86 -3.90 17.02
N ILE A 72 9.94 -4.82 17.29
CA ILE A 72 10.17 -6.17 17.81
C ILE A 72 9.92 -7.20 16.71
N PHE A 73 10.56 -8.35 16.83
CA PHE A 73 10.38 -9.48 15.94
C PHE A 73 9.77 -10.64 16.71
N ILE A 74 8.63 -11.14 16.23
CA ILE A 74 7.94 -12.27 16.81
C ILE A 74 8.05 -13.43 15.81
N GLN A 75 8.74 -14.50 16.19
CA GLN A 75 8.83 -15.71 15.40
C GLN A 75 7.69 -16.64 15.80
N ILE A 76 6.89 -17.05 14.82
CA ILE A 76 5.73 -17.91 15.00
C ILE A 76 6.03 -19.23 14.28
N PRO A 77 6.09 -20.35 15.01
CA PRO A 77 6.47 -21.62 14.43
C PRO A 77 5.37 -22.23 13.55
N ARG A 78 5.75 -23.21 12.74
CA ARG A 78 4.83 -23.98 11.91
C ARG A 78 3.62 -24.52 12.70
N ASN A 79 2.45 -24.48 12.07
CA ASN A 79 1.14 -24.93 12.58
C ASN A 79 0.57 -24.11 13.74
N PHE A 80 1.11 -22.94 14.04
CA PHE A 80 0.52 -22.02 15.01
C PHE A 80 -0.40 -21.01 14.32
N ASP A 81 -1.42 -20.57 15.06
CA ASP A 81 -2.29 -19.48 14.64
C ASP A 81 -1.60 -18.14 14.92
N ILE A 82 -1.33 -17.40 13.85
CA ILE A 82 -0.63 -16.13 13.90
C ILE A 82 -1.43 -15.09 14.68
N ILE A 83 -2.75 -15.05 14.45
CA ILE A 83 -3.63 -14.05 15.06
C ILE A 83 -3.74 -14.31 16.55
N GLU A 84 -4.00 -15.57 16.92
CA GLU A 84 -4.07 -15.99 18.32
C GLU A 84 -2.78 -15.68 19.08
N THR A 85 -1.62 -15.94 18.46
CA THR A 85 -0.30 -15.65 19.05
C THR A 85 -0.11 -14.16 19.32
N LEU A 86 -0.49 -13.30 18.36
CA LEU A 86 -0.40 -11.84 18.51
C LEU A 86 -1.39 -11.32 19.57
N THR A 87 -2.63 -11.82 19.58
CA THR A 87 -3.63 -11.48 20.59
C THR A 87 -3.16 -11.90 21.98
N GLN A 88 -2.59 -13.10 22.11
CA GLN A 88 -2.05 -13.58 23.38
C GLN A 88 -0.86 -12.75 23.84
N PHE A 89 0.07 -12.40 22.95
CA PHE A 89 1.15 -11.47 23.28
C PHE A 89 0.61 -10.14 23.82
N ALA A 90 -0.41 -9.55 23.17
CA ALA A 90 -0.99 -8.29 23.61
C ALA A 90 -1.58 -8.39 25.03
N ARG A 91 -2.26 -9.50 25.32
CA ARG A 91 -2.84 -9.78 26.64
C ARG A 91 -1.79 -10.01 27.71
N ASP A 92 -0.82 -10.88 27.44
CA ASP A 92 0.16 -11.33 28.43
C ASP A 92 1.07 -10.17 28.88
N TYR A 93 1.37 -9.23 27.97
CA TYR A 93 2.19 -8.06 28.27
C TYR A 93 1.38 -6.80 28.60
N GLN A 94 0.04 -6.89 28.61
CA GLN A 94 -0.89 -5.76 28.80
C GLN A 94 -0.55 -4.57 27.89
N THR A 95 -0.17 -4.85 26.64
CA THR A 95 0.27 -3.87 25.65
C THR A 95 -0.56 -3.99 24.38
N SER A 96 -0.73 -2.89 23.67
CA SER A 96 -1.23 -2.92 22.30
C SER A 96 -0.09 -3.18 21.33
N ILE A 97 -0.38 -3.88 20.23
CA ILE A 97 0.60 -4.24 19.20
C ILE A 97 0.15 -3.65 17.87
N THR A 98 1.10 -3.09 17.11
CA THR A 98 0.92 -2.73 15.71
C THR A 98 1.86 -3.56 14.85
N VAL A 99 1.31 -4.45 14.03
CA VAL A 99 2.07 -5.22 13.04
C VAL A 99 2.34 -4.35 11.81
N GLN A 100 3.61 -4.20 11.49
CA GLN A 100 4.08 -3.42 10.35
C GLN A 100 4.20 -4.30 9.10
N THR A 101 4.75 -5.51 9.28
CA THR A 101 4.89 -6.50 8.21
C THR A 101 5.04 -7.89 8.81
N ALA A 102 4.79 -8.92 8.00
CA ALA A 102 5.17 -10.28 8.31
C ALA A 102 5.51 -11.03 7.03
N SER A 103 6.37 -12.03 7.14
CA SER A 103 6.82 -12.86 6.03
C SER A 103 6.99 -14.31 6.47
N GLY A 104 6.65 -15.24 5.59
CA GLY A 104 6.76 -16.68 5.84
C GLY A 104 5.77 -17.46 4.96
N SER A 105 5.45 -18.69 5.36
CA SER A 105 4.47 -19.52 4.67
C SER A 105 3.20 -19.68 5.50
N ILE A 106 2.05 -19.75 4.84
CA ILE A 106 0.71 -19.95 5.43
C ILE A 106 0.10 -21.22 4.83
N LEU A 107 -0.57 -22.04 5.64
CA LEU A 107 -1.32 -23.23 5.19
C LEU A 107 -2.78 -22.92 4.88
N ASN A 108 -3.38 -22.08 5.71
CA ASN A 108 -4.73 -21.60 5.51
C ASN A 108 -4.96 -20.28 6.21
N ALA A 109 -5.86 -19.49 5.64
CA ALA A 109 -6.31 -18.23 6.22
C ALA A 109 -7.82 -18.09 6.04
N THR A 110 -8.48 -17.59 7.08
CA THR A 110 -9.89 -17.19 7.02
C THR A 110 -9.98 -15.71 6.72
N LEU A 111 -10.64 -15.35 5.62
CA LEU A 111 -10.77 -13.97 5.13
C LEU A 111 -12.23 -13.54 5.11
N HIS A 112 -12.49 -12.24 5.28
CA HIS A 112 -13.80 -11.66 5.01
C HIS A 112 -14.11 -11.67 3.52
N ASP A 113 -15.36 -12.02 3.18
CA ASP A 113 -15.85 -11.94 1.81
C ASP A 113 -16.02 -10.47 1.40
N SER A 114 -15.47 -10.13 0.23
CA SER A 114 -15.63 -8.79 -0.38
C SER A 114 -17.09 -8.35 -0.55
N GLY A 115 -18.04 -9.29 -0.61
CA GLY A 115 -19.47 -9.00 -0.74
C GLY A 115 -20.25 -8.88 0.57
N SER A 116 -19.65 -9.20 1.73
CA SER A 116 -20.33 -9.19 3.03
C SER A 116 -19.35 -9.16 4.19
N GLU A 117 -19.45 -8.13 5.03
CA GLU A 117 -18.61 -7.98 6.22
C GLU A 117 -18.83 -9.10 7.26
N ILE A 118 -19.96 -9.80 7.22
CA ILE A 118 -20.30 -10.86 8.18
C ILE A 118 -19.87 -12.23 7.64
N SER A 119 -19.74 -12.37 6.32
CA SER A 119 -19.38 -13.63 5.68
C SER A 119 -17.87 -13.79 5.63
N THR A 120 -17.39 -14.99 5.93
CA THR A 120 -15.97 -15.36 5.80
C THR A 120 -15.81 -16.60 4.93
N PHE A 121 -14.66 -16.72 4.30
CA PHE A 121 -14.27 -17.90 3.53
C PHE A 121 -12.84 -18.30 3.89
N ILE A 122 -12.50 -19.57 3.68
CA ILE A 122 -11.19 -20.12 4.02
C ILE A 122 -10.44 -20.44 2.73
N VAL A 123 -9.20 -19.96 2.64
CA VAL A 123 -8.26 -20.34 1.58
C VAL A 123 -7.31 -21.39 2.12
N HIS A 124 -7.06 -22.43 1.32
CA HIS A 124 -6.17 -23.54 1.68
C HIS A 124 -5.07 -23.72 0.63
N GLY A 125 -3.85 -23.93 1.08
CA GLY A 125 -2.70 -24.20 0.23
C GLY A 125 -1.42 -23.71 0.88
N PRO A 126 -0.23 -24.13 0.39
CA PRO A 126 0.97 -23.41 0.74
C PRO A 126 0.91 -22.05 0.04
N PHE A 127 0.71 -21.00 0.84
CA PHE A 127 0.81 -19.62 0.39
C PHE A 127 2.08 -18.99 0.96
N THR A 128 2.69 -18.12 0.17
CA THR A 128 3.69 -17.18 0.66
C THR A 128 2.95 -15.98 1.23
N LEU A 129 3.22 -15.65 2.50
CA LEU A 129 2.78 -14.42 3.12
C LEU A 129 3.56 -13.26 2.51
N VAL A 130 2.85 -12.40 1.77
CA VAL A 130 3.44 -11.21 1.15
C VAL A 130 3.46 -10.05 2.14
N SER A 131 2.36 -9.88 2.88
CA SER A 131 2.26 -8.88 3.94
C SER A 131 1.18 -9.22 4.93
N LEU A 132 1.43 -8.89 6.20
CA LEU A 132 0.43 -8.78 7.26
C LEU A 132 0.60 -7.40 7.89
N SER A 133 -0.48 -6.66 8.08
CA SER A 133 -0.47 -5.39 8.80
C SER A 133 -1.73 -5.25 9.61
N GLY A 134 -1.67 -4.52 10.72
CA GLY A 134 -2.84 -4.36 11.57
C GLY A 134 -2.48 -4.11 13.01
N THR A 135 -3.50 -4.06 13.87
CA THR A 135 -3.33 -3.73 15.28
C THR A 135 -4.17 -4.63 16.17
N CYS A 136 -3.63 -4.95 17.34
CA CYS A 136 -4.38 -5.48 18.47
C CYS A 136 -4.34 -4.44 19.59
N ILE A 137 -5.51 -3.94 19.98
CA ILE A 137 -5.64 -2.92 21.02
C ILE A 137 -6.16 -3.59 22.28
N ASN A 138 -5.38 -3.49 23.36
CA ASN A 138 -5.79 -3.99 24.66
C ASN A 138 -6.57 -2.90 25.43
N ASN A 139 -7.89 -3.06 25.55
CA ASN A 139 -8.75 -2.12 26.25
C ASN A 139 -8.75 -2.43 27.75
N ASN A 140 -7.80 -1.86 28.49
CA ASN A 140 -7.63 -2.05 29.94
C ASN A 140 -8.74 -1.44 30.83
N SER A 141 -9.85 -0.93 30.27
CA SER A 141 -10.92 -0.30 31.05
C SER A 141 -11.77 -1.34 31.80
N CYS A 142 -11.39 -1.61 33.05
CA CYS A 142 -12.25 -2.02 34.18
C CYS A 142 -13.50 -2.86 33.86
N SER A 143 -13.34 -4.11 33.39
CA SER A 143 -14.44 -5.10 33.48
C SER A 143 -14.28 -5.92 34.76
N ALA A 144 -14.65 -5.31 35.89
CA ALA A 144 -14.60 -5.95 37.21
C ALA A 144 -15.79 -6.86 37.51
N LEU A 145 -16.75 -7.07 36.58
CA LEU A 145 -18.02 -7.73 36.91
C LEU A 145 -18.55 -8.78 35.93
N LEU A 146 -17.86 -9.11 34.82
CA LEU A 146 -18.31 -10.20 33.97
C LEU A 146 -17.16 -11.12 33.56
N SER A 147 -17.39 -12.40 33.82
CA SER A 147 -16.51 -13.53 33.55
C SER A 147 -16.05 -13.58 32.09
N SER A 148 -14.75 -13.87 31.94
CA SER A 148 -14.05 -14.43 30.78
C SER A 148 -13.83 -13.57 29.53
N ASN A 149 -12.53 -13.36 29.28
CA ASN A 149 -11.85 -12.79 28.10
C ASN A 149 -11.80 -11.26 28.03
N ILE A 150 -10.61 -10.76 28.39
CA ILE A 150 -10.10 -9.41 28.12
C ILE A 150 -10.40 -9.03 26.66
N ASP A 151 -11.11 -7.91 26.47
CA ASP A 151 -11.48 -7.32 25.17
C ASP A 151 -10.22 -6.80 24.46
N VAL A 152 -9.53 -7.69 23.73
CA VAL A 152 -8.50 -7.29 22.77
C VAL A 152 -9.12 -7.25 21.39
N ASP A 153 -9.32 -6.04 20.89
CA ASP A 153 -9.82 -5.81 19.54
C ASP A 153 -8.64 -5.90 18.56
N CYS A 154 -8.68 -6.91 17.69
CA CYS A 154 -7.66 -7.15 16.68
C CYS A 154 -8.22 -6.98 15.28
N PHE A 155 -7.52 -6.24 14.43
CA PHE A 155 -7.86 -6.04 13.03
C PHE A 155 -6.59 -6.16 12.17
N PHE A 156 -6.62 -7.06 11.19
CA PHE A 156 -5.47 -7.34 10.33
C PHE A 156 -5.85 -7.42 8.86
N ASN A 157 -5.03 -6.81 8.02
CA ASN A 157 -5.02 -6.99 6.58
C ASN A 157 -3.91 -7.97 6.20
N ILE A 158 -4.22 -8.84 5.24
CA ILE A 158 -3.31 -9.89 4.79
C ILE A 158 -3.28 -9.96 3.27
N SER A 159 -2.09 -10.23 2.74
CA SER A 159 -1.86 -10.52 1.32
C SER A 159 -1.06 -11.81 1.19
N LEU A 160 -1.56 -12.73 0.38
CA LEU A 160 -1.07 -14.08 0.18
C LEU A 160 -0.89 -14.35 -1.31
N CYS A 161 0.17 -15.06 -1.68
CA CYS A 161 0.38 -15.53 -3.04
C CYS A 161 0.67 -17.04 -3.06
N SER A 162 0.07 -17.75 -4.01
CA SER A 162 0.41 -19.12 -4.34
C SER A 162 1.47 -19.15 -5.44
N ASN A 163 2.25 -20.22 -5.50
CA ASN A 163 3.15 -20.50 -6.62
C ASN A 163 2.41 -20.81 -7.94
N LEU A 164 1.08 -20.99 -7.89
CA LEU A 164 0.22 -21.21 -9.06
C LEU A 164 -0.29 -19.90 -9.69
N GLY A 165 0.19 -18.74 -9.24
CA GLY A 165 -0.23 -17.43 -9.76
C GLY A 165 -1.57 -16.92 -9.20
N GLN A 166 -2.10 -17.57 -8.16
CA GLN A 166 -3.25 -17.09 -7.42
C GLN A 166 -2.79 -16.18 -6.29
N SER A 167 -3.47 -15.05 -6.06
CA SER A 167 -3.22 -14.17 -4.92
C SER A 167 -4.52 -13.82 -4.20
N PHE A 168 -4.47 -13.78 -2.88
CA PHE A 168 -5.58 -13.38 -2.02
C PHE A 168 -5.17 -12.15 -1.24
N ILE A 169 -6.05 -11.15 -1.20
CA ILE A 169 -5.87 -9.92 -0.43
C ILE A 169 -7.17 -9.65 0.29
N GLY A 170 -7.11 -9.37 1.58
CA GLY A 170 -8.31 -9.06 2.34
C GLY A 170 -8.06 -8.81 3.81
N VAL A 171 -9.16 -8.73 4.55
CA VAL A 171 -9.18 -8.61 6.00
C VAL A 171 -9.26 -10.02 6.59
N VAL A 172 -8.48 -10.27 7.63
CA VAL A 172 -8.51 -11.52 8.38
C VAL A 172 -9.81 -11.62 9.18
N GLY A 173 -10.59 -12.66 8.93
CA GLY A 173 -11.87 -12.92 9.61
C GLY A 173 -11.83 -14.11 10.57
N GLY A 174 -10.65 -14.63 10.87
CA GLY A 174 -10.49 -15.79 11.73
C GLY A 174 -9.05 -16.28 11.79
N LYS A 175 -8.88 -17.60 11.76
CA LYS A 175 -7.57 -18.24 11.95
C LYS A 175 -6.64 -18.04 10.75
N VAL A 176 -5.36 -17.83 11.03
CA VAL A 176 -4.30 -17.82 10.01
C VAL A 176 -3.19 -18.74 10.47
N ILE A 177 -3.08 -19.92 9.84
CA ILE A 177 -2.18 -20.98 10.28
C ILE A 177 -0.86 -20.91 9.52
N ALA A 178 0.24 -20.79 10.26
CA ALA A 178 1.59 -20.80 9.71
C ALA A 178 1.94 -22.16 9.08
N GLY A 179 2.47 -22.15 7.86
CA GLY A 179 2.97 -23.36 7.17
C GLY A 179 4.43 -23.66 7.38
N ASP A 180 5.19 -22.63 7.72
CA ASP A 180 6.57 -22.70 8.19
C ASP A 180 6.78 -21.55 9.20
N ASP A 181 8.01 -21.32 9.65
CA ASP A 181 8.32 -20.19 10.51
C ASP A 181 7.93 -18.86 9.85
N VAL A 182 7.07 -18.10 10.55
CA VAL A 182 6.64 -16.76 10.16
C VAL A 182 7.31 -15.76 11.09
N VAL A 183 7.95 -14.74 10.51
CA VAL A 183 8.52 -13.62 11.26
C VAL A 183 7.61 -12.42 11.11
N VAL A 184 7.14 -11.90 12.24
CA VAL A 184 6.30 -10.71 12.33
C VAL A 184 7.13 -9.56 12.88
N THR A 185 7.15 -8.43 12.18
CA THR A 185 7.74 -7.18 12.66
C THR A 185 6.62 -6.29 13.18
N ALA A 186 6.70 -5.91 14.45
CA ALA A 186 5.66 -5.13 15.11
C ALA A 186 6.25 -4.07 16.05
N THR A 187 5.46 -3.09 16.45
CA THR A 187 5.75 -2.18 17.56
C THR A 187 4.73 -2.37 18.67
N THR A 188 5.13 -2.10 19.90
CA THR A 188 4.26 -2.27 21.07
C THR A 188 4.16 -0.97 21.84
N PHE A 189 2.93 -0.58 22.17
CA PHE A 189 2.65 0.60 22.99
C PHE A 189 1.84 0.23 24.22
N LYS A 190 2.11 0.92 25.33
CA LYS A 190 1.30 0.80 26.55
C LYS A 190 0.30 1.94 26.58
N ASN A 191 -0.98 1.60 26.71
CA ASN A 191 -2.02 2.58 26.98
C ASN A 191 -1.86 3.06 28.44
N SER A 192 -1.53 4.34 28.61
CA SER A 192 -1.17 4.95 29.91
C SER A 192 -2.36 5.63 30.56
#